data_AF-A0A095XQT0-F1
#
_entry.id   AF-A0A095XQT0-F1
#
_cell.length_a   1.000
_cell.length_b   1.000
_cell.length_c   1.000
_cell.angle_alpha   90.00
_cell.angle_beta   90.00
_cell.angle_gamma   90.00
#
_symmetry.space_group_name_H-M   'P 1'
#
loop_
_entity.id
_entity.type
_entity.pdbx_description
1 polymer ?
#
loop_
_entity_poly.entity_id
_entity_poly.type
_entity_poly.pdbx_seq_one_letter_code
_entity_poly.pdbx_strand_id
1 'polypeptide(L)'
;MKKKKKEKEKIGFIEMYFRLVSLLFWPVYWYKWTVITVENYNTILFKIYGVLDILFIFLLLVFFLFKRDKRWWYFIFSLSMATCYLVSLYSFIMVPVDINWLYIKIGTIIITMIISWNLLRREKNDIGVVGLLTGVLLLIMTYFY
;
A
#
# COMPACT_ATOMS: atom_id res chain seq x y z
N MET A 1 14.62 25.58 -22.56
CA MET A 1 14.30 25.40 -21.12
C MET A 1 12.80 25.34 -20.76
N LYS A 2 11.84 25.84 -21.56
CA LYS A 2 10.40 25.76 -21.24
C LYS A 2 9.73 24.38 -21.40
N LYS A 3 10.30 23.45 -22.18
CA LYS A 3 9.73 22.10 -22.39
C LYS A 3 9.90 21.14 -21.20
N LYS A 4 10.99 21.25 -20.42
CA LYS A 4 11.23 20.40 -19.23
C LYS A 4 10.34 20.71 -18.02
N LYS A 5 9.63 21.85 -18.02
CA LYS A 5 8.75 22.25 -16.91
C LYS A 5 7.32 21.69 -17.04
N LYS A 6 6.87 21.35 -18.26
CA LYS A 6 5.52 20.83 -18.53
C LYS A 6 5.36 19.31 -18.32
N GLU A 7 6.44 18.55 -18.22
CA GLU A 7 6.37 17.10 -17.89
C GLU A 7 6.20 16.82 -16.39
N LYS A 8 6.43 17.80 -15.52
CA LYS A 8 6.28 17.65 -14.07
C LYS A 8 4.84 17.83 -13.56
N GLU A 9 3.90 18.26 -14.41
CA GLU A 9 2.58 18.75 -13.99
C GLU A 9 1.40 17.79 -14.20
N LYS A 10 1.65 16.56 -14.64
CA LYS A 10 0.61 15.51 -14.60
C LYS A 10 1.10 14.37 -13.73
N ILE A 11 1.12 14.62 -12.42
CA ILE A 11 0.97 13.52 -11.46
C ILE A 11 -0.29 12.79 -11.93
N GLY A 12 -0.13 11.55 -12.40
CA GLY A 12 -1.26 10.78 -12.89
C GLY A 12 -2.29 10.67 -11.76
N PHE A 13 -3.57 10.84 -12.05
CA PHE A 13 -4.64 10.73 -11.05
C PHE A 13 -4.49 9.50 -10.13
N ILE A 14 -4.01 8.39 -10.70
CA ILE A 14 -3.70 7.14 -9.97
C ILE A 14 -2.54 7.27 -9.01
N GLU A 15 -1.49 7.99 -9.38
CA GLU A 15 -0.35 8.20 -8.49
C GLU A 15 -0.75 9.07 -7.30
N MET A 16 -1.62 10.05 -7.52
CA MET A 16 -2.20 10.86 -6.44
C MET A 16 -3.12 10.03 -5.54
N TYR A 17 -3.98 9.19 -6.13
CA TYR A 17 -4.84 8.29 -5.35
C TYR A 17 -4.03 7.26 -4.56
N PHE A 18 -2.98 6.67 -5.16
CA PHE A 18 -2.06 5.78 -4.48
C PHE A 18 -1.42 6.46 -3.27
N ARG A 19 -0.90 7.68 -3.44
CA ARG A 19 -0.32 8.46 -2.33
C ARG A 19 -1.34 8.71 -1.22
N LEU A 20 -2.60 9.01 -1.55
CA LEU A 20 -3.66 9.20 -0.57
C LEU A 20 -3.95 7.91 0.23
N VAL A 21 -4.06 6.77 -0.45
CA VAL A 21 -4.24 5.46 0.20
C VAL A 21 -3.08 5.16 1.14
N SER A 22 -1.84 5.32 0.67
CA SER A 22 -0.65 5.12 1.50
C SER A 22 -0.56 6.08 2.68
N LEU A 23 -0.99 7.33 2.51
CA LEU A 23 -1.03 8.32 3.59
C LEU A 23 -2.12 8.00 4.63
N LEU A 24 -3.29 7.52 4.21
CA LEU A 24 -4.38 7.15 5.11
C LEU A 24 -4.11 5.86 5.88
N PHE A 25 -3.28 4.97 5.32
CA PHE A 25 -2.88 3.73 5.98
C PHE A 25 -2.23 3.98 7.34
N TRP A 26 -1.28 4.91 7.41
CA TRP A 26 -0.46 5.14 8.61
C TRP A 26 -1.26 5.64 9.83
N PRO A 27 -2.12 6.67 9.72
CA PRO A 27 -2.99 7.08 10.82
C PRO A 27 -3.90 5.96 11.32
N VAL A 28 -4.46 5.14 10.42
CA VAL A 28 -5.33 4.02 10.79
C VAL A 28 -4.53 2.96 11.56
N TYR A 29 -3.32 2.65 11.10
CA TYR A 29 -2.43 1.68 11.76
C TYR A 29 -1.96 2.19 13.13
N TRP A 30 -1.55 3.47 13.23
CA TRP A 30 -1.15 4.09 14.50
C TRP A 30 -2.29 4.23 15.50
N TYR A 31 -3.51 4.53 15.04
CA TYR A 31 -4.67 4.67 15.93
C TYR A 31 -4.92 3.40 16.74
N LYS A 32 -4.83 2.22 16.11
CA LYS A 32 -4.96 0.95 16.83
C LYS A 32 -3.80 0.70 17.80
N TRP A 33 -2.60 1.21 17.52
CA TRP A 33 -1.42 1.02 18.37
C TRP A 33 -1.42 1.90 19.62
N THR A 34 -1.83 3.17 19.51
CA THR A 34 -1.69 4.15 20.59
C THR A 34 -2.92 4.28 21.48
N VAL A 35 -4.11 3.99 20.94
CA VAL A 35 -5.37 4.15 21.68
C VAL A 35 -5.85 2.78 22.17
N ILE A 36 -6.11 2.67 23.47
CA ILE A 36 -6.83 1.53 24.06
C ILE A 36 -8.23 1.54 23.44
N THR A 37 -8.42 0.72 22.40
CA THR A 37 -9.52 0.87 21.46
C THR A 37 -10.70 -0.01 21.83
N VAL A 38 -11.90 0.57 21.81
CA VAL A 38 -13.16 -0.17 21.79
C VAL A 38 -13.23 -0.93 20.46
N GLU A 39 -13.37 -2.26 20.49
CA GLU A 39 -13.34 -3.14 19.31
C GLU A 39 -14.23 -2.64 18.15
N ASN A 40 -15.40 -2.08 18.48
CA ASN A 40 -16.35 -1.57 17.49
C ASN A 40 -15.80 -0.44 16.61
N TYR A 41 -14.99 0.46 17.16
CA TYR A 41 -14.40 1.58 16.40
C TYR A 41 -13.31 1.10 15.43
N ASN A 42 -12.53 0.10 15.85
CA ASN A 42 -11.51 -0.52 15.01
C ASN A 42 -12.11 -1.18 13.78
N THR A 43 -13.23 -1.88 13.94
CA THR A 43 -13.96 -2.50 12.84
C THR A 43 -14.51 -1.45 11.85
N ILE A 44 -15.02 -0.33 12.35
CA ILE A 44 -15.54 0.76 11.49
C ILE A 44 -14.40 1.41 10.69
N LEU A 45 -13.27 1.73 11.34
CA LEU A 45 -12.09 2.28 10.68
C LEU A 45 -11.54 1.35 9.60
N PHE A 46 -11.46 0.04 9.91
CA PHE A 46 -11.05 -0.96 8.93
C PHE A 46 -12.01 -1.02 7.73
N LYS A 47 -13.33 -0.97 7.96
CA LYS A 47 -14.32 -0.96 6.87
C LYS A 47 -14.16 0.26 5.97
N ILE A 48 -13.97 1.45 6.54
CA ILE A 48 -13.77 2.69 5.77
C ILE A 48 -12.51 2.59 4.92
N TYR A 49 -11.38 2.20 5.53
CA TYR A 49 -10.13 2.03 4.80
C TYR A 49 -10.25 0.95 3.72
N GLY A 50 -10.85 -0.20 4.06
CA GLY A 50 -11.04 -1.32 3.14
C GLY A 50 -11.86 -0.93 1.90
N VAL A 51 -12.93 -0.14 2.07
CA VAL A 51 -13.71 0.38 0.93
C VAL A 51 -12.86 1.28 0.05
N LEU A 52 -12.06 2.18 0.63
CA LEU A 52 -11.19 3.08 -0.14
C LEU A 52 -10.10 2.32 -0.91
N ASP A 53 -9.51 1.31 -0.30
CA ASP A 53 -8.46 0.48 -0.91
C ASP A 53 -9.02 -0.44 -2.00
N ILE A 54 -10.20 -1.03 -1.80
CA ILE A 54 -10.91 -1.80 -2.84
C ILE A 54 -11.26 -0.89 -4.03
N LEU A 55 -11.73 0.34 -3.78
CA LEU A 55 -12.02 1.31 -4.82
C LEU A 55 -10.74 1.69 -5.58
N PHE A 56 -9.60 1.83 -4.88
CA PHE A 56 -8.30 2.03 -5.51
C PHE A 56 -7.92 0.88 -6.44
N ILE A 57 -8.00 -0.37 -5.95
CA ILE A 57 -7.68 -1.57 -6.74
C ILE A 57 -8.58 -1.63 -7.98
N PHE A 58 -9.87 -1.33 -7.85
CA PHE A 58 -10.80 -1.28 -8.96
C PHE A 58 -10.41 -0.21 -10.00
N LEU A 59 -10.15 1.02 -9.56
CA LEU A 59 -9.68 2.10 -10.45
C LEU A 59 -8.37 1.75 -11.15
N LEU A 60 -7.45 1.12 -10.43
CA LEU A 60 -6.15 0.68 -10.94
C LEU A 60 -6.32 -0.38 -12.03
N LEU A 61 -7.21 -1.36 -11.82
CA LEU A 61 -7.57 -2.39 -12.81
C LEU A 61 -8.23 -1.80 -14.06
N VAL A 62 -9.22 -0.92 -13.88
CA VAL A 62 -9.90 -0.25 -15.01
C VAL A 62 -8.90 0.55 -15.84
N PHE A 63 -8.02 1.31 -15.20
CA PHE A 63 -7.03 2.08 -15.93
C PHE A 63 -6.02 1.22 -16.67
N PHE A 64 -5.64 0.06 -16.10
CA PHE A 64 -4.75 -0.88 -16.77
C PHE A 64 -5.39 -1.49 -18.03
N LEU A 65 -6.70 -1.79 -17.98
CA LEU A 65 -7.46 -2.29 -19.13
C LEU A 65 -7.58 -1.24 -20.25
N PHE A 66 -7.86 0.02 -19.90
CA PHE A 66 -8.08 1.10 -20.88
C PHE A 66 -6.79 1.77 -21.38
N LYS A 67 -5.76 1.85 -20.54
CA LYS A 67 -4.44 2.41 -20.86
C LYS A 67 -3.38 1.36 -20.60
N ARG A 68 -3.29 0.44 -21.56
CA ARG A 68 -2.25 -0.61 -21.67
C ARG A 68 -0.89 0.01 -22.02
N ASP A 69 -0.50 1.05 -21.31
CA ASP A 69 0.72 1.81 -21.58
C ASP A 69 1.88 1.30 -20.72
N LYS A 70 3.10 1.63 -21.15
CA LYS A 70 4.42 1.04 -20.86
C LYS A 70 4.87 0.92 -19.38
N ARG A 71 4.00 1.16 -18.39
CA ARG A 71 4.30 1.15 -16.94
C ARG A 71 3.74 -0.08 -16.22
N TRP A 72 3.97 -1.25 -16.78
CA TRP A 72 3.50 -2.52 -16.21
C TRP A 72 4.07 -2.79 -14.81
N TRP A 73 5.33 -2.43 -14.56
CA TRP A 73 5.94 -2.61 -13.25
C TRP A 73 5.35 -1.69 -12.19
N TYR A 74 5.04 -0.45 -12.54
CA TYR A 74 4.35 0.48 -11.64
C TYR A 74 2.96 -0.06 -11.24
N PHE A 75 2.21 -0.63 -12.17
CA PHE A 75 0.92 -1.27 -11.89
C PHE A 75 1.07 -2.43 -10.89
N ILE A 76 2.02 -3.34 -11.12
CA ILE A 76 2.28 -4.48 -10.22
C ILE A 76 2.70 -3.98 -8.84
N PHE A 77 3.55 -2.96 -8.78
CA PHE A 77 3.97 -2.34 -7.53
C PHE A 77 2.79 -1.77 -6.75
N SER A 78 1.96 -0.93 -7.39
CA SER A 78 0.82 -0.29 -6.73
C SER A 78 -0.22 -1.30 -6.27
N LEU A 79 -0.47 -2.35 -7.06
CA LEU A 79 -1.35 -3.45 -6.68
C LEU A 79 -0.80 -4.21 -5.48
N SER A 80 0.49 -4.55 -5.50
CA SER A 80 1.17 -5.25 -4.42
C SER A 80 1.17 -4.44 -3.13
N MET A 81 1.39 -3.13 -3.20
CA MET A 81 1.33 -2.24 -2.04
C MET A 81 -0.07 -2.16 -1.43
N ALA A 82 -1.12 -2.03 -2.27
CA ALA A 82 -2.50 -2.01 -1.79
C ALA A 82 -2.88 -3.32 -1.09
N THR A 83 -2.53 -4.47 -1.68
CA THR A 83 -2.79 -5.78 -1.05
C THR A 83 -1.99 -5.98 0.23
N CYS A 84 -0.74 -5.53 0.28
CA CYS A 84 0.09 -5.57 1.50
C CYS A 84 -0.52 -4.74 2.63
N TYR A 85 -1.08 -3.56 2.32
CA TYR A 85 -1.80 -2.73 3.29
C TYR A 85 -3.07 -3.38 3.81
N LEU A 86 -3.90 -3.94 2.93
CA LEU A 86 -5.10 -4.67 3.33
C LEU A 86 -4.78 -5.85 4.23
N VAL A 87 -3.82 -6.68 3.85
CA VAL A 87 -3.43 -7.86 4.64
C VAL A 87 -2.84 -7.44 5.97
N SER A 88 -1.99 -6.41 5.99
CA SER A 88 -1.40 -5.89 7.23
C SER A 88 -2.44 -5.32 8.18
N LEU A 89 -3.41 -4.53 7.69
CA LEU A 89 -4.50 -4.01 8.51
C LEU A 89 -5.46 -5.10 8.94
N TYR A 90 -5.77 -6.07 8.09
CA TYR A 90 -6.66 -7.17 8.44
C TYR A 90 -6.06 -8.04 9.55
N SER A 91 -4.81 -8.48 9.37
CA SER A 91 -4.06 -9.25 10.39
C SER A 91 -3.91 -8.46 11.69
N PHE A 92 -3.62 -7.15 11.62
CA PHE A 92 -3.43 -6.34 12.81
C PHE A 92 -4.75 -6.00 13.51
N ILE A 93 -5.83 -5.70 12.78
CA ILE A 93 -7.10 -5.21 13.32
C ILE A 93 -8.04 -6.34 13.72
N MET A 94 -8.33 -7.26 12.79
CA MET A 94 -9.37 -8.28 12.95
C MET A 94 -8.85 -9.54 13.62
N VAL A 95 -7.59 -9.90 13.39
CA VAL A 95 -7.07 -11.20 13.78
C VAL A 95 -5.66 -11.12 14.39
N PRO A 96 -5.50 -10.40 15.53
CA PRO A 96 -4.19 -10.10 16.09
C PRO A 96 -3.49 -11.27 16.79
N VAL A 97 -4.11 -12.46 16.88
CA VAL A 97 -3.52 -13.62 17.59
C VAL A 97 -3.31 -14.84 16.66
N ASP A 98 -3.85 -14.84 15.45
CA ASP A 98 -3.71 -15.97 14.54
C ASP A 98 -2.37 -16.00 13.81
N ILE A 99 -1.53 -16.96 14.22
CA ILE A 99 -0.21 -17.25 13.65
C ILE A 99 -0.26 -17.47 12.12
N ASN A 100 -1.34 -18.07 11.59
CA ASN A 100 -1.48 -18.29 10.15
C ASN A 100 -1.54 -16.97 9.37
N TRP A 101 -2.24 -15.96 9.90
CA TRP A 101 -2.34 -14.65 9.28
C TRP A 101 -1.05 -13.84 9.40
N LEU A 102 -0.29 -14.06 10.48
CA LEU A 102 1.05 -13.52 10.64
C LEU A 102 1.99 -13.96 9.50
N TYR A 103 1.99 -15.24 9.16
CA TYR A 103 2.82 -15.75 8.06
C TYR A 103 2.39 -15.19 6.70
N ILE A 104 1.09 -15.07 6.45
CA ILE A 104 0.56 -14.44 5.23
C ILE A 104 1.01 -12.98 5.16
N LYS A 105 0.92 -12.23 6.27
CA LYS A 105 1.39 -10.85 6.37
C LYS A 105 2.89 -10.75 6.03
N ILE A 106 3.74 -11.53 6.68
CA ILE A 106 5.19 -11.52 6.42
C ILE A 106 5.49 -11.87 4.95
N GLY A 107 4.83 -12.90 4.41
CA GLY A 107 4.98 -13.29 3.01
C GLY A 107 4.59 -12.18 2.05
N THR A 108 3.45 -11.52 2.28
CA THR A 108 3.02 -10.38 1.45
C THR A 108 4.01 -9.21 1.54
N ILE A 109 4.51 -8.89 2.74
CA ILE A 109 5.51 -7.82 2.92
C ILE A 109 6.78 -8.10 2.10
N ILE A 110 7.33 -9.31 2.18
CA ILE A 110 8.52 -9.71 1.43
C ILE A 110 8.28 -9.60 -0.08
N ILE A 111 7.12 -10.06 -0.57
CA ILE A 111 6.74 -9.96 -1.99
C ILE A 111 6.69 -8.49 -2.42
N THR A 112 6.05 -7.61 -1.65
CA THR A 112 6.06 -6.15 -1.91
C THR A 112 7.46 -5.59 -1.99
N MET A 113 8.35 -5.97 -1.07
CA MET A 113 9.74 -5.48 -1.05
C MET A 113 10.51 -5.91 -2.30
N ILE A 114 10.35 -7.17 -2.74
CA ILE A 114 10.98 -7.67 -3.97
C ILE A 114 10.49 -6.89 -5.20
N ILE A 115 9.18 -6.67 -5.31
CA ILE A 115 8.59 -5.89 -6.40
C ILE A 115 9.07 -4.44 -6.37
N SER A 116 9.13 -3.84 -5.17
CA SER A 116 9.62 -2.49 -4.95
C SER A 116 11.09 -2.33 -5.37
N TRP A 117 11.93 -3.30 -5.03
CA TRP A 117 13.33 -3.35 -5.46
C TRP A 117 13.46 -3.45 -6.98
N ASN A 118 12.66 -4.30 -7.61
CA ASN A 118 12.63 -4.44 -9.07
C ASN A 118 12.17 -3.14 -9.76
N LEU A 119 11.19 -2.43 -9.20
CA LEU A 119 10.75 -1.13 -9.71
C LEU A 119 11.88 -0.09 -9.63
N LEU A 120 12.58 -0.02 -8.50
CA LEU A 120 13.71 0.88 -8.29
C LEU A 120 14.83 0.61 -9.30
N ARG A 121 15.18 -0.67 -9.51
CA ARG A 121 16.28 -1.07 -10.40
C ARG A 121 15.95 -0.87 -11.88
N ARG A 122 14.73 -1.18 -12.31
CA ARG A 122 14.34 -1.17 -13.74
C ARG A 122 13.85 0.18 -14.22
N GLU A 123 13.00 0.85 -13.45
CA GLU A 123 12.36 2.12 -13.87
C GLU A 123 12.99 3.35 -13.21
N LYS A 124 13.95 3.18 -12.29
CA LYS A 124 14.57 4.27 -11.50
C LYS A 124 13.53 5.20 -10.88
N ASN A 125 12.42 4.61 -10.45
CA ASN A 125 11.31 5.34 -9.86
C ASN A 125 11.47 5.37 -8.33
N ASP A 126 11.62 6.57 -7.78
CA ASP A 126 11.83 6.80 -6.34
C ASP A 126 10.67 6.28 -5.47
N ILE A 127 9.48 6.09 -6.05
CA ILE A 127 8.33 5.47 -5.38
C ILE A 127 8.65 4.04 -4.90
N GLY A 128 9.56 3.32 -5.57
CA GLY A 128 10.03 2.01 -5.11
C GLY A 128 10.69 2.07 -3.72
N VAL A 129 11.34 3.18 -3.36
CA VAL A 129 11.93 3.37 -2.03
C VAL A 129 10.85 3.40 -0.96
N VAL A 130 9.69 4.01 -1.24
CA VAL A 130 8.56 4.05 -0.32
C VAL A 130 8.09 2.64 0.01
N GLY A 131 7.95 1.76 -0.98
CA GLY A 131 7.56 0.37 -0.74
C GLY A 131 8.57 -0.42 0.09
N LEU A 132 9.88 -0.20 -0.14
CA LEU A 132 10.93 -0.82 0.66
C LEU A 132 10.90 -0.34 2.13
N LEU A 133 10.86 0.98 2.35
CA LEU A 133 10.79 1.57 3.69
C LEU A 133 9.54 1.12 4.44
N THR A 134 8.40 1.08 3.74
CA THR A 134 7.14 0.61 4.32
C THR A 134 7.22 -0.86 4.70
N GLY A 135 7.80 -1.71 3.84
CA GLY A 135 8.00 -3.13 4.14
C GLY A 135 8.89 -3.37 5.36
N VAL A 136 10.02 -2.67 5.45
CA VAL A 136 10.91 -2.73 6.62
C VAL A 136 10.17 -2.30 7.89
N LEU A 137 9.43 -1.20 7.83
CA LEU A 137 8.68 -0.69 8.97
C LEU A 137 7.57 -1.67 9.40
N LEU A 138 6.84 -2.27 8.45
CA LEU A 138 5.83 -3.28 8.76
C LEU A 138 6.44 -4.57 9.34
N LEU A 139 7.62 -4.99 8.90
CA LEU A 139 8.33 -6.12 9.52
C LEU A 139 8.72 -5.82 10.97
N ILE A 140 9.27 -4.64 11.25
CA ILE A 140 9.59 -4.21 12.61
C ILE A 140 8.32 -4.18 13.47
N MET A 141 7.23 -3.63 12.96
CA MET A 141 5.96 -3.59 13.67
C MET A 141 5.36 -4.98 13.90
N THR A 142 5.70 -5.95 13.05
CA THR A 142 5.26 -7.35 13.20
C THR A 142 6.02 -8.08 14.31
N TYR A 143 7.16 -7.56 14.77
CA TYR A 143 7.85 -8.11 15.95
C TYR A 143 7.07 -7.88 17.26
N PHE A 144 6.23 -6.84 17.31
CA PHE A 144 5.39 -6.53 18.46
C PHE A 144 3.99 -7.18 18.37
N TYR A 145 3.85 -8.21 17.53
CA TYR A 145 2.66 -9.05 17.46
C TYR A 145 2.50 -9.86 18.75
#